data_AF-A0A2E7DNJ6-F1
#
_entry.id   AF-A0A2E7DNJ6-F1
#
_cell.length_a   1.000
_cell.length_b   1.000
_cell.length_c   1.000
_cell.angle_alpha   90.00
_cell.angle_beta   90.00
_cell.angle_gamma   90.00
#
_symmetry.space_group_name_H-M   'P 1'
#
loop_
_entity.id
_entity.type
_entity.pdbx_description
1 polymer ?
#
loop_
_entity_poly.entity_id
_entity_poly.type
_entity_poly.pdbx_seq_one_letter_code
_entity_poly.pdbx_strand_id
1 'polypeptide(L)'
;MLNNTVTKSILISIALLSFSVPMAGAQDMPTNDYWWPNKLDLDALRQNPNIGNPLGQDFDYRQAFEGLDLEAVKTDLTELMTTSQDWWPADFGHYGPFFIRMAWHSAGTYRVFDGRGGADGGMQRFAPLNSWPDNANLDKAHRLLWPIKQKYGRNISWADLMILAGTVAMESMGFETLGFAGGRIDAWEPEEVNWGPEGEWLAADRRDESGRLEKPFGASQMGLIYVNPQGPGGNPDPQLAANAIREAFGNMAMNDEETVALIAGGHTFGKAHGAADANEYVGVEPEGGNVEDLGLGWKNNYGSGSGADTITSGLEGAWTINPAAWTHNFLENLYAYEWVQTRSPAGAIQWEPAGGEASNLVPDAFDSNLRHAPMMLTTDLALKVDPAYREITTRWLENPEEFEDAFARAWFKLTHRDLGPNSRYLGELTPNQEFVWQDPIPDIDYTLINNRDIHRLKQNILDSGLSI
;
A
#
# COMPACT_ATOMS: atom_id res chain seq x y z
N MET A 1 49.45 48.70 -72.56
CA MET A 1 50.38 49.47 -71.70
C MET A 1 49.57 50.09 -70.58
N LEU A 2 49.89 49.72 -69.33
CA LEU A 2 49.70 50.44 -68.04
C LEU A 2 48.39 51.26 -67.86
N ASN A 3 47.55 51.06 -66.84
CA ASN A 3 47.92 51.03 -65.42
C ASN A 3 46.77 50.53 -64.52
N ASN A 4 47.18 49.97 -63.39
CA ASN A 4 46.38 49.55 -62.24
C ASN A 4 45.56 50.69 -61.61
N THR A 5 44.37 50.36 -61.10
CA THR A 5 43.88 50.91 -59.83
C THR A 5 43.13 49.85 -59.05
N VAL A 6 43.70 49.49 -57.90
CA VAL A 6 43.17 48.58 -56.89
C VAL A 6 42.11 49.31 -56.09
N THR A 7 40.92 48.71 -55.94
CA THR A 7 39.95 49.12 -54.92
C THR A 7 39.58 47.89 -54.08
N LYS A 8 40.01 47.87 -52.82
CA LYS A 8 39.55 46.92 -51.81
C LYS A 8 38.14 47.31 -51.38
N SER A 9 37.20 46.37 -51.34
CA SER A 9 35.99 46.46 -50.52
C SER A 9 35.41 45.07 -50.24
N ILE A 10 35.75 44.58 -49.05
CA ILE A 10 34.92 43.88 -48.05
C ILE A 10 33.98 42.77 -48.57
N LEU A 11 34.42 41.52 -48.38
CA LEU A 11 33.53 40.37 -48.27
C LEU A 11 32.72 40.48 -46.96
N ILE A 12 31.40 40.59 -47.08
CA ILE A 12 30.46 40.43 -45.97
C ILE A 12 30.25 38.92 -45.80
N SER A 13 30.89 38.34 -44.79
CA SER A 13 30.56 37.00 -44.31
C SER A 13 29.20 37.06 -43.60
N ILE A 14 28.18 36.47 -44.23
CA ILE A 14 26.88 36.24 -43.59
C ILE A 14 27.09 35.17 -42.52
N ALA A 15 27.17 35.61 -41.25
CA ALA A 15 27.03 34.74 -40.11
C ALA A 15 25.59 34.21 -40.09
N LEU A 16 25.42 32.92 -40.38
CA LEU A 16 24.21 32.18 -40.05
C LEU A 16 24.09 32.14 -38.52
N LEU A 17 23.36 33.11 -37.98
CA LEU A 17 22.85 33.07 -36.61
C LEU A 17 21.85 31.90 -36.56
N SER A 18 22.34 30.75 -36.12
CA SER A 18 21.50 29.70 -35.54
C SER A 18 20.83 30.31 -34.31
N PHE A 19 19.59 30.76 -34.47
CA PHE A 19 18.71 30.99 -33.33
C PHE A 19 18.47 29.63 -32.67
N SER A 20 19.24 29.33 -31.63
CA SER A 20 18.83 28.40 -30.59
C SER A 20 17.56 28.98 -29.99
N VAL A 21 16.41 28.45 -30.39
CA VAL A 21 15.16 28.63 -29.64
C VAL A 21 15.45 28.07 -28.26
N PRO A 22 15.39 28.88 -27.18
CA PRO A 22 15.43 28.29 -25.86
C PRO A 22 14.23 27.36 -25.79
N MET A 23 14.44 26.08 -25.47
CA MET A 23 13.36 25.23 -25.00
C MET A 23 12.82 25.91 -23.75
N ALA A 24 11.77 26.71 -23.93
CA ALA A 24 10.94 27.16 -22.84
C ALA A 24 10.47 25.88 -22.14
N GLY A 25 10.79 25.75 -20.85
CA GLY A 25 10.17 24.74 -20.00
C GLY A 25 8.67 24.79 -20.23
N ALA A 26 8.03 23.63 -20.32
CA ALA A 26 6.60 23.51 -20.52
C ALA A 26 5.89 24.48 -19.59
N GLN A 27 5.39 25.58 -20.16
CA GLN A 27 4.63 26.56 -19.44
C GLN A 27 3.28 25.88 -19.21
N ASP A 28 2.92 25.62 -17.95
CA ASP A 28 1.61 25.07 -17.58
C ASP A 28 0.54 25.81 -18.37
N MET A 29 -0.11 25.14 -19.32
CA MET A 29 -1.20 25.75 -20.05
C MET A 29 -2.33 25.95 -19.05
N PRO A 30 -2.77 27.19 -18.79
CA PRO A 30 -3.82 27.44 -17.81
C PRO A 30 -5.07 26.62 -18.15
N THR A 31 -5.46 25.69 -17.27
CA THR A 31 -6.69 24.92 -17.39
C THR A 31 -7.89 25.74 -16.90
N ASN A 32 -9.11 25.21 -17.03
CA ASN A 32 -10.28 25.86 -16.44
C ASN A 32 -10.17 25.95 -14.90
N ASP A 33 -9.49 25.01 -14.26
CA ASP A 33 -9.35 24.97 -12.80
C ASP A 33 -8.35 26.03 -12.32
N TYR A 34 -7.34 26.36 -13.14
CA TYR A 34 -6.49 27.53 -12.90
C TYR A 34 -7.30 28.83 -12.85
N TRP A 35 -8.25 29.01 -13.77
CA TRP A 35 -9.08 30.23 -13.84
C TRP A 35 -10.22 30.26 -12.83
N TRP A 36 -10.80 29.10 -12.52
CA TRP A 36 -11.94 28.94 -11.62
C TRP A 36 -11.68 27.79 -10.65
N PRO A 37 -10.81 27.97 -9.64
CA PRO A 37 -10.40 26.89 -8.73
C PRO A 37 -11.54 26.32 -7.88
N ASN A 38 -12.66 27.03 -7.75
CA ASN A 38 -13.85 26.60 -7.02
C ASN A 38 -15.00 26.18 -7.95
N LYS A 39 -14.73 25.95 -9.24
CA LYS A 39 -15.72 25.45 -10.19
C LYS A 39 -16.11 24.02 -9.78
N LEU A 40 -17.38 23.66 -9.97
CA LEU A 40 -17.82 22.28 -9.84
C LEU A 40 -17.10 21.41 -10.89
N ASP A 41 -16.30 20.47 -10.41
CA ASP A 41 -15.71 19.43 -11.22
C ASP A 41 -16.75 18.34 -11.57
N LEU A 42 -16.80 17.95 -12.85
CA LEU A 42 -17.68 16.92 -13.38
C LEU A 42 -16.90 15.69 -13.87
N ASP A 43 -15.57 15.69 -13.77
CA ASP A 43 -14.72 14.59 -14.26
C ASP A 43 -14.91 13.32 -13.42
N ALA A 44 -15.21 13.47 -12.12
CA ALA A 44 -15.62 12.37 -11.25
C ALA A 44 -16.84 11.58 -11.78
N LEU A 45 -17.70 12.16 -12.63
CA LEU A 45 -18.85 11.46 -13.24
C LEU A 45 -18.50 10.68 -14.52
N ARG A 46 -17.24 10.75 -14.96
CA ARG A 46 -16.76 10.17 -16.24
C ARG A 46 -15.53 9.28 -16.07
N GLN A 47 -15.19 8.93 -14.84
CA GLN A 47 -14.06 8.07 -14.51
C GLN A 47 -14.19 6.68 -15.14
N ASN A 48 -13.03 6.09 -15.43
CA ASN A 48 -12.83 4.80 -16.08
C ASN A 48 -13.74 4.61 -17.31
N PRO A 49 -13.72 5.54 -18.28
CA PRO A 49 -14.57 5.43 -19.46
C PRO A 49 -14.14 4.20 -20.28
N ASN A 50 -15.10 3.53 -20.91
CA ASN A 50 -14.83 2.34 -21.74
C ASN A 50 -13.75 2.55 -22.82
N ILE A 51 -13.50 3.79 -23.26
CA ILE A 51 -12.47 4.11 -24.26
C ILE A 51 -11.04 3.93 -23.74
N GLY A 52 -10.83 4.05 -22.42
CA GLY A 52 -9.53 3.86 -21.77
C GLY A 52 -9.21 2.38 -21.45
N ASN A 53 -10.20 1.49 -21.54
CA ASN A 53 -10.02 0.06 -21.25
C ASN A 53 -9.53 -0.70 -22.50
N PRO A 54 -8.30 -1.25 -22.51
CA PRO A 54 -7.74 -1.97 -23.66
C PRO A 54 -8.32 -3.39 -23.86
N LEU A 55 -9.08 -3.92 -22.90
CA LEU A 55 -9.62 -5.28 -22.97
C LEU A 55 -10.90 -5.37 -23.81
N GLY A 56 -11.51 -4.23 -24.14
CA GLY A 56 -12.77 -4.15 -24.89
C GLY A 56 -14.01 -4.34 -24.02
N GLN A 57 -15.17 -3.91 -24.52
CA GLN A 57 -16.43 -3.88 -23.76
C GLN A 57 -17.01 -5.27 -23.47
N ASP A 58 -16.64 -6.28 -24.27
CA ASP A 58 -17.14 -7.64 -24.14
C ASP A 58 -16.24 -8.52 -23.23
N PHE A 59 -15.17 -7.98 -22.66
CA PHE A 59 -14.30 -8.74 -21.76
C PHE A 59 -14.96 -8.94 -20.39
N ASP A 60 -15.09 -10.20 -19.99
CA ASP A 60 -15.57 -10.61 -18.67
C ASP A 60 -14.40 -11.13 -17.82
N TYR A 61 -14.00 -10.34 -16.82
CA TYR A 61 -12.93 -10.72 -15.91
C TYR A 61 -13.30 -11.93 -15.05
N ARG A 62 -14.58 -12.09 -14.66
CA ARG A 62 -15.01 -13.26 -13.88
C ARG A 62 -14.74 -14.54 -14.66
N GLN A 63 -15.16 -14.57 -15.93
CA GLN A 63 -14.92 -15.71 -16.80
C GLN A 63 -13.42 -15.97 -17.00
N ALA A 64 -12.62 -14.92 -17.15
CA ALA A 64 -11.17 -15.04 -17.32
C ALA A 64 -10.47 -15.60 -16.06
N PHE A 65 -10.89 -15.13 -14.87
CA PHE A 65 -10.36 -15.58 -13.59
C PHE A 65 -10.82 -17.00 -13.24
N GLU A 66 -12.07 -17.37 -13.51
CA GLU A 66 -12.58 -18.74 -13.31
C GLU A 66 -11.83 -19.78 -14.18
N GLY A 67 -11.24 -19.35 -15.29
CA GLY A 67 -10.37 -20.18 -16.13
C GLY A 67 -8.89 -20.19 -15.72
N LEU A 68 -8.51 -19.47 -14.66
CA LEU A 68 -7.14 -19.39 -14.16
C LEU A 68 -6.78 -20.63 -13.33
N ASP A 69 -5.61 -21.21 -13.60
CA ASP A 69 -4.99 -22.18 -12.69
C ASP A 69 -4.36 -21.42 -11.52
N LEU A 70 -5.14 -21.22 -10.45
CA LEU A 70 -4.74 -20.42 -9.29
C LEU A 70 -3.57 -21.07 -8.54
N GLU A 71 -3.52 -22.41 -8.45
CA GLU A 71 -2.41 -23.13 -7.82
C GLU A 71 -1.09 -22.97 -8.59
N ALA A 72 -1.15 -22.90 -9.92
CA ALA A 72 0.03 -22.54 -10.71
C ALA A 72 0.51 -21.12 -10.39
N VAL A 73 -0.40 -20.15 -10.24
CA VAL A 73 -0.01 -18.77 -9.84
C VAL A 73 0.63 -18.76 -8.46
N LYS A 74 0.09 -19.48 -7.49
CA LYS A 74 0.69 -19.61 -6.15
C LYS A 74 2.07 -20.25 -6.18
N THR A 75 2.25 -21.26 -7.02
CA THR A 75 3.55 -21.93 -7.21
C THR A 75 4.58 -20.94 -7.72
N ASP A 76 4.24 -20.18 -8.77
CA ASP A 76 5.12 -19.14 -9.32
C ASP A 76 5.41 -18.02 -8.31
N LEU A 77 4.41 -17.59 -7.54
CA LEU A 77 4.58 -16.59 -6.47
C LEU A 77 5.54 -17.11 -5.40
N THR A 78 5.37 -18.36 -4.96
CA THR A 78 6.25 -19.00 -3.97
C THR A 78 7.69 -19.11 -4.47
N GLU A 79 7.88 -19.47 -5.74
CA GLU A 79 9.21 -19.48 -6.37
C GLU A 79 9.81 -18.07 -6.41
N LEU A 80 9.04 -17.07 -6.81
CA LEU A 80 9.45 -15.66 -6.83
C LEU A 80 9.91 -15.19 -5.44
N MET A 81 9.23 -15.60 -4.36
CA MET A 81 9.59 -15.19 -3.00
C MET A 81 11.07 -15.44 -2.69
N THR A 82 11.63 -16.55 -3.17
CA THR A 82 13.01 -16.94 -2.90
C THR A 82 13.97 -16.69 -4.08
N THR A 83 13.50 -16.07 -5.16
CA THR A 83 14.30 -15.81 -6.37
C THR A 83 14.74 -14.34 -6.40
N SER A 84 15.72 -14.02 -5.56
CA SER A 84 16.28 -12.67 -5.44
C SER A 84 16.77 -12.13 -6.79
N GLN A 85 16.50 -10.85 -7.03
CA GLN A 85 16.95 -10.10 -8.20
C GLN A 85 18.07 -9.13 -7.80
N ASP A 86 19.13 -9.06 -8.61
CA ASP A 86 20.29 -8.20 -8.31
C ASP A 86 19.94 -6.71 -8.21
N TRP A 87 18.92 -6.25 -8.96
CA TRP A 87 18.50 -4.86 -8.95
C TRP A 87 17.69 -4.48 -7.69
N TRP A 88 17.20 -5.47 -6.94
CA TRP A 88 16.54 -5.26 -5.65
C TRP A 88 16.66 -6.51 -4.77
N PRO A 89 17.83 -6.76 -4.15
CA PRO A 89 18.08 -8.02 -3.44
C PRO A 89 17.06 -8.30 -2.32
N ALA A 90 16.66 -9.57 -2.17
CA ALA A 90 15.69 -9.99 -1.17
C ALA A 90 16.33 -10.04 0.23
N ASP A 91 15.76 -9.29 1.19
CA ASP A 91 16.14 -9.41 2.59
C ASP A 91 15.97 -10.85 3.07
N PHE A 92 16.96 -11.38 3.80
CA PHE A 92 16.94 -12.75 4.33
C PHE A 92 16.76 -13.82 3.23
N GLY A 93 17.00 -13.48 1.96
CA GLY A 93 16.73 -14.34 0.82
C GLY A 93 15.25 -14.59 0.52
N HIS A 94 14.34 -13.76 1.05
CA HIS A 94 12.90 -13.96 0.91
C HIS A 94 12.11 -12.63 0.76
N TYR A 95 11.42 -12.42 -0.36
CA TYR A 95 10.59 -11.23 -0.61
C TYR A 95 9.24 -11.22 0.11
N GLY A 96 8.85 -12.32 0.74
CA GLY A 96 7.55 -12.45 1.42
C GLY A 96 7.15 -11.25 2.28
N PRO A 97 7.98 -10.78 3.23
CA PRO A 97 7.64 -9.62 4.05
C PRO A 97 7.40 -8.34 3.23
N PHE A 98 8.11 -8.17 2.11
CA PHE A 98 7.95 -7.03 1.20
C PHE A 98 6.59 -7.07 0.49
N PHE A 99 6.13 -8.26 0.08
CA PHE A 99 4.80 -8.41 -0.52
C PHE A 99 3.66 -8.35 0.50
N ILE A 100 3.88 -8.75 1.76
CA ILE A 100 2.92 -8.51 2.85
C ILE A 100 2.72 -7.00 3.01
N ARG A 101 3.82 -6.21 3.10
CA ARG A 101 3.72 -4.74 3.14
C ARG A 101 2.99 -4.18 1.91
N MET A 102 3.31 -4.65 0.71
CA MET A 102 2.67 -4.18 -0.51
C MET A 102 1.14 -4.41 -0.47
N ALA A 103 0.69 -5.61 -0.12
CA ALA A 103 -0.72 -5.94 0.00
C ALA A 103 -1.41 -5.17 1.14
N TRP A 104 -0.74 -5.02 2.28
CA TRP A 104 -1.17 -4.17 3.40
C TRP A 104 -1.42 -2.73 2.97
N HIS A 105 -0.46 -2.11 2.26
CA HIS A 105 -0.57 -0.73 1.78
C HIS A 105 -1.60 -0.58 0.65
N SER A 106 -1.78 -1.61 -0.18
CA SER A 106 -2.80 -1.61 -1.24
C SER A 106 -4.19 -1.50 -0.62
N ALA A 107 -4.51 -2.42 0.29
CA ALA A 107 -5.79 -2.41 1.01
C ALA A 107 -5.91 -1.24 2.01
N GLY A 108 -4.79 -0.75 2.53
CA GLY A 108 -4.70 0.18 3.64
C GLY A 108 -5.14 1.62 3.36
N THR A 109 -5.51 1.96 2.13
CA THR A 109 -6.00 3.31 1.80
C THR A 109 -7.52 3.48 2.00
N TYR A 110 -8.23 2.37 2.25
CA TYR A 110 -9.68 2.33 2.42
C TYR A 110 -10.18 3.20 3.58
N ARG A 111 -11.38 3.78 3.46
CA ARG A 111 -12.01 4.58 4.51
C ARG A 111 -13.52 4.36 4.57
N VAL A 112 -14.06 4.24 5.79
CA VAL A 112 -15.48 3.87 5.99
C VAL A 112 -16.47 4.97 5.60
N PHE A 113 -16.03 6.23 5.53
CA PHE A 113 -16.94 7.37 5.40
C PHE A 113 -17.56 7.49 4.00
N ASP A 114 -16.82 7.10 2.97
CA ASP A 114 -17.28 7.10 1.58
C ASP A 114 -16.93 5.81 0.83
N GLY A 115 -16.28 4.84 1.47
CA GLY A 115 -15.90 3.55 0.89
C GLY A 115 -14.76 3.62 -0.13
N ARG A 116 -14.11 4.78 -0.30
CA ARG A 116 -13.00 4.96 -1.26
C ARG A 116 -11.69 4.41 -0.74
N GLY A 117 -10.72 4.29 -1.66
CA GLY A 117 -9.47 3.60 -1.40
C GLY A 117 -9.67 2.09 -1.27
N GLY A 118 -8.65 1.39 -0.81
CA GLY A 118 -8.63 -0.06 -0.80
C GLY A 118 -7.85 -0.63 -1.99
N ALA A 119 -7.96 -1.94 -2.15
CA ALA A 119 -7.23 -2.73 -3.12
C ALA A 119 -8.00 -2.98 -4.43
N ASP A 120 -9.33 -2.78 -4.46
CA ASP A 120 -10.11 -2.88 -5.70
C ASP A 120 -9.62 -1.85 -6.72
N GLY A 121 -9.64 -2.20 -8.01
CA GLY A 121 -9.03 -1.37 -9.06
C GLY A 121 -7.50 -1.42 -9.14
N GLY A 122 -6.82 -1.86 -8.07
CA GLY A 122 -5.36 -1.91 -8.01
C GLY A 122 -4.71 -0.53 -7.99
N MET A 123 -5.36 0.47 -7.38
CA MET A 123 -5.00 1.90 -7.48
C MET A 123 -3.58 2.24 -7.00
N GLN A 124 -2.96 1.39 -6.18
CA GLN A 124 -1.57 1.59 -5.72
C GLN A 124 -0.55 1.75 -6.86
N ARG A 125 -0.87 1.25 -8.07
CA ARG A 125 0.00 1.35 -9.26
C ARG A 125 -0.14 2.67 -10.03
N PHE A 126 -1.04 3.55 -9.60
CA PHE A 126 -1.28 4.86 -10.22
C PHE A 126 -1.04 6.00 -9.23
N ALA A 127 -0.86 7.21 -9.78
CA ALA A 127 -0.83 8.43 -8.99
C ALA A 127 -2.15 8.65 -8.21
N PRO A 128 -2.12 9.30 -7.03
CA PRO A 128 -0.92 9.69 -6.30
C PRO A 128 -0.32 8.53 -5.47
N LEU A 129 -1.02 7.40 -5.35
CA LEU A 129 -0.66 6.32 -4.43
C LEU A 129 0.69 5.68 -4.76
N ASN A 130 1.02 5.53 -6.05
CA ASN A 130 2.32 4.99 -6.48
C ASN A 130 3.52 5.84 -6.04
N SER A 131 3.29 7.06 -5.55
CA SER A 131 4.30 8.05 -5.21
C SER A 131 4.16 8.61 -3.80
N TRP A 132 3.24 8.08 -3.01
CA TRP A 132 3.16 8.41 -1.59
C TRP A 132 4.45 8.04 -0.86
N PRO A 133 4.96 8.88 0.06
CA PRO A 133 6.13 8.56 0.87
C PRO A 133 6.04 7.21 1.57
N ASP A 134 4.86 6.85 2.10
CA ASP A 134 4.67 5.57 2.79
C ASP A 134 4.64 4.37 1.84
N ASN A 135 4.44 4.61 0.54
CA ASN A 135 4.58 3.59 -0.50
C ASN A 135 5.99 3.52 -1.10
N ALA A 136 6.97 4.18 -0.49
CA ALA A 136 8.36 4.11 -0.90
C ALA A 136 8.82 2.67 -1.15
N ASN A 137 9.48 2.49 -2.29
CA ASN A 137 9.98 1.24 -2.84
C ASN A 137 8.93 0.20 -3.25
N LEU A 138 7.62 0.39 -3.04
CA LEU A 138 6.60 -0.57 -3.49
C LEU A 138 6.49 -0.65 -5.02
N ASP A 139 7.00 0.35 -5.75
CA ASP A 139 7.24 0.30 -7.19
C ASP A 139 8.14 -0.90 -7.58
N LYS A 140 9.11 -1.27 -6.74
CA LYS A 140 9.98 -2.44 -6.94
C LYS A 140 9.20 -3.74 -6.68
N ALA A 141 8.31 -3.76 -5.68
CA ALA A 141 7.46 -4.91 -5.41
C ALA A 141 6.53 -5.20 -6.61
N HIS A 142 5.89 -4.17 -7.17
CA HIS A 142 5.08 -4.32 -8.39
C HIS A 142 5.93 -4.83 -9.56
N ARG A 143 7.15 -4.31 -9.71
CA ARG A 143 8.08 -4.72 -10.76
C ARG A 143 8.50 -6.18 -10.64
N LEU A 144 8.71 -6.69 -9.42
CA LEU A 144 9.02 -8.11 -9.18
C LEU A 144 7.88 -9.04 -9.64
N LEU A 145 6.63 -8.59 -9.54
CA LEU A 145 5.44 -9.35 -9.97
C LEU A 145 5.18 -9.33 -11.48
N TRP A 146 5.87 -8.47 -12.24
CA TRP A 146 5.65 -8.32 -13.68
C TRP A 146 5.76 -9.64 -14.48
N PRO A 147 6.78 -10.51 -14.28
CA PRO A 147 6.87 -11.76 -15.02
C PRO A 147 5.64 -12.68 -14.81
N ILE A 148 5.10 -12.71 -13.59
CA ILE A 148 3.89 -13.48 -13.26
C ILE A 148 2.68 -12.83 -13.95
N LYS A 149 2.51 -11.51 -13.83
CA LYS A 149 1.44 -10.79 -14.52
C LYS A 149 1.49 -11.02 -16.04
N GLN A 150 2.69 -11.03 -16.61
CA GLN A 150 2.89 -11.27 -18.04
C GLN A 150 2.50 -12.71 -18.43
N LYS A 151 2.87 -13.71 -17.62
CA LYS A 151 2.56 -15.13 -17.87
C LYS A 151 1.05 -15.40 -17.85
N TYR A 152 0.33 -14.85 -16.89
CA TYR A 152 -1.11 -15.10 -16.71
C TYR A 152 -2.00 -14.06 -17.40
N GLY A 153 -1.42 -12.95 -17.87
CA GLY A 153 -2.07 -11.98 -18.73
C GLY A 153 -3.34 -11.41 -18.11
N ARG A 154 -4.44 -11.42 -18.87
CA ARG A 154 -5.75 -10.89 -18.45
C ARG A 154 -6.54 -11.80 -17.51
N ASN A 155 -6.06 -13.01 -17.24
CA ASN A 155 -6.77 -13.96 -16.37
C ASN A 155 -6.53 -13.68 -14.88
N ILE A 156 -5.55 -12.83 -14.55
CA ILE A 156 -5.37 -12.27 -13.20
C ILE A 156 -5.11 -10.76 -13.32
N SER A 157 -5.88 -9.96 -12.61
CA SER A 157 -5.69 -8.52 -12.52
C SER A 157 -4.47 -8.18 -11.66
N TRP A 158 -3.91 -6.98 -11.80
CA TRP A 158 -2.92 -6.47 -10.86
C TRP A 158 -3.50 -6.35 -9.45
N ALA A 159 -4.76 -5.92 -9.35
CA ALA A 159 -5.47 -5.80 -8.09
C ALA A 159 -5.51 -7.15 -7.32
N ASP A 160 -5.90 -8.24 -7.99
CA ASP A 160 -5.90 -9.58 -7.37
C ASP A 160 -4.47 -10.09 -7.13
N LEU A 161 -3.56 -9.90 -8.09
CA LEU A 161 -2.18 -10.40 -7.97
C LEU A 161 -1.43 -9.77 -6.78
N MET A 162 -1.61 -8.48 -6.52
CA MET A 162 -0.96 -7.82 -5.38
C MET A 162 -1.42 -8.40 -4.05
N ILE A 163 -2.72 -8.63 -3.88
CA ILE A 163 -3.28 -9.21 -2.65
C ILE A 163 -2.93 -10.69 -2.50
N LEU A 164 -2.99 -11.44 -3.60
CA LEU A 164 -2.59 -12.85 -3.61
C LEU A 164 -1.11 -13.00 -3.24
N ALA A 165 -0.23 -12.13 -3.74
CA ALA A 165 1.19 -12.16 -3.40
C ALA A 165 1.45 -11.99 -1.90
N GLY A 166 0.75 -11.06 -1.23
CA GLY A 166 0.84 -10.90 0.22
C GLY A 166 0.31 -12.11 1.00
N THR A 167 -0.78 -12.71 0.52
CA THR A 167 -1.39 -13.91 1.14
C THR A 167 -0.48 -15.14 0.98
N VAL A 168 0.04 -15.40 -0.22
CA VAL A 168 0.99 -16.49 -0.49
C VAL A 168 2.30 -16.27 0.26
N ALA A 169 2.75 -15.03 0.44
CA ALA A 169 3.91 -14.73 1.26
C ALA A 169 3.74 -15.17 2.72
N MET A 170 2.56 -14.99 3.31
CA MET A 170 2.27 -15.49 4.66
C MET A 170 2.29 -17.02 4.70
N GLU A 171 1.64 -17.67 3.74
CA GLU A 171 1.62 -19.14 3.63
C GLU A 171 3.03 -19.72 3.45
N SER A 172 3.86 -19.13 2.60
CA SER A 172 5.23 -19.61 2.33
C SER A 172 6.16 -19.47 3.53
N MET A 173 5.83 -18.57 4.46
CA MET A 173 6.54 -18.33 5.71
C MET A 173 5.93 -19.08 6.90
N GLY A 174 4.89 -19.90 6.67
CA GLY A 174 4.33 -20.80 7.68
C GLY A 174 3.14 -20.26 8.48
N PHE A 175 2.50 -19.18 8.04
CA PHE A 175 1.23 -18.72 8.62
C PHE A 175 0.04 -19.30 7.84
N GLU A 176 -0.97 -19.81 8.55
CA GLU A 176 -2.20 -20.31 7.94
C GLU A 176 -3.18 -19.15 7.73
N THR A 177 -3.38 -18.75 6.47
CA THR A 177 -4.34 -17.70 6.12
C THR A 177 -5.77 -18.24 6.10
N LEU A 178 -6.75 -17.36 6.33
CA LEU A 178 -8.16 -17.74 6.27
C LEU A 178 -8.63 -18.12 4.86
N GLY A 179 -7.96 -17.61 3.83
CA GLY A 179 -8.29 -17.81 2.43
C GLY A 179 -8.06 -16.55 1.58
N PHE A 180 -8.49 -16.63 0.32
CA PHE A 180 -8.38 -15.56 -0.66
C PHE A 180 -9.54 -15.61 -1.65
N ALA A 181 -10.10 -14.45 -1.99
CA ALA A 181 -11.03 -14.32 -3.09
C ALA A 181 -10.48 -13.34 -4.14
N GLY A 182 -10.50 -13.77 -5.40
CA GLY A 182 -10.31 -12.89 -6.55
C GLY A 182 -11.60 -12.16 -6.93
N GLY A 183 -11.53 -11.40 -8.02
CA GLY A 183 -12.67 -10.66 -8.57
C GLY A 183 -12.48 -9.15 -8.62
N ARG A 184 -11.30 -8.65 -8.23
CA ARG A 184 -10.94 -7.22 -8.38
C ARG A 184 -10.61 -6.95 -9.84
N ILE A 185 -11.28 -5.98 -10.43
CA ILE A 185 -11.07 -5.62 -11.85
C ILE A 185 -10.03 -4.50 -11.89
N ASP A 186 -9.02 -4.60 -12.76
CA ASP A 186 -8.04 -3.52 -12.92
C ASP A 186 -8.71 -2.25 -13.43
N ALA A 187 -8.43 -1.12 -12.76
CA ALA A 187 -8.68 0.21 -13.31
C ALA A 187 -7.64 0.56 -14.38
N TRP A 188 -7.92 1.55 -15.23
CA TRP A 188 -7.01 1.97 -16.32
C TRP A 188 -6.54 3.42 -16.19
N GLU A 189 -7.09 4.14 -15.22
CA GLU A 189 -6.71 5.48 -14.81
C GLU A 189 -6.86 5.59 -13.28
N PRO A 190 -6.18 6.53 -12.62
CA PRO A 190 -6.37 6.75 -11.20
C PRO A 190 -7.81 7.19 -10.88
N GLU A 191 -8.31 6.77 -9.72
CA GLU A 191 -9.53 7.36 -9.15
C GLU A 191 -9.21 8.73 -8.54
N GLU A 192 -10.02 9.74 -8.88
CA GLU A 192 -9.97 11.04 -8.21
C GLU A 192 -10.57 10.92 -6.80
N VAL A 193 -9.69 10.91 -5.81
CA VAL A 193 -10.03 10.81 -4.40
C VAL A 193 -9.44 12.01 -3.65
N ASN A 194 -10.26 12.67 -2.83
CA ASN A 194 -9.75 13.68 -1.91
C ASN A 194 -8.96 12.98 -0.78
N TRP A 195 -7.63 13.11 -0.79
CA TRP A 195 -6.71 12.52 0.20
C TRP A 195 -6.34 13.46 1.36
N GLY A 196 -6.75 14.72 1.29
CA GLY A 196 -6.40 15.73 2.28
C GLY A 196 -6.24 17.12 1.65
N PRO A 197 -6.36 18.18 2.46
CA PRO A 197 -6.19 19.55 2.01
C PRO A 197 -4.72 19.99 1.88
N GLU A 198 -3.77 19.17 2.32
CA GLU A 198 -2.37 19.56 2.40
C GLU A 198 -1.72 19.75 1.02
N GLY A 199 -0.92 20.81 0.89
CA GLY A 199 -0.10 21.08 -0.29
C GLY A 199 1.31 20.46 -0.23
N GLU A 200 1.65 19.74 0.85
CA GLU A 200 2.97 19.16 1.09
C GLU A 200 2.85 17.72 1.61
N TRP A 201 3.77 16.85 1.18
CA TRP A 201 3.85 15.48 1.69
C TRP A 201 4.14 15.47 3.19
N LEU A 202 3.52 14.54 3.91
CA LEU A 202 3.63 14.35 5.36
C LEU A 202 3.12 15.53 6.21
N ALA A 203 2.52 16.57 5.64
CA ALA A 203 1.80 17.58 6.42
C ALA A 203 0.51 16.99 7.04
N ALA A 204 -0.05 17.67 8.04
CA ALA A 204 -1.09 17.13 8.92
C ALA A 204 -2.27 18.10 9.18
N ASP A 205 -2.56 19.01 8.24
CA ASP A 205 -3.60 20.04 8.37
C ASP A 205 -5.01 19.47 8.12
N ARG A 206 -5.38 18.45 8.89
CA ARG A 206 -6.56 17.59 8.66
C ARG A 206 -7.32 17.25 9.94
N ARG A 207 -7.18 18.05 10.99
CA ARG A 207 -7.85 17.85 12.27
C ARG A 207 -8.87 18.95 12.54
N ASP A 208 -10.05 18.55 13.02
CA ASP A 208 -11.14 19.46 13.39
C ASP A 208 -10.80 20.25 14.67
N GLU A 209 -11.67 21.21 15.03
CA GLU A 209 -11.50 22.03 16.26
C GLU A 209 -11.45 21.19 17.55
N SER A 210 -11.92 19.94 17.52
CA SER A 210 -11.86 19.01 18.65
C SER A 210 -10.61 18.13 18.64
N GLY A 211 -9.73 18.30 17.64
CA GLY A 211 -8.50 17.55 17.48
C GLY A 211 -8.67 16.17 16.86
N ARG A 212 -9.84 15.83 16.32
CA ARG A 212 -10.07 14.55 15.61
C ARG A 212 -9.75 14.69 14.13
N LEU A 213 -9.44 13.59 13.45
CA LEU A 213 -9.32 13.59 11.99
C LEU A 213 -10.63 14.06 11.35
N GLU A 214 -10.52 15.03 10.45
CA GLU A 214 -11.65 15.50 9.66
C GLU A 214 -12.13 14.37 8.74
N LYS A 215 -13.45 14.24 8.59
CA LYS A 215 -14.03 13.31 7.64
C LYS A 215 -13.82 13.86 6.23
N PRO A 216 -13.44 13.01 5.24
CA PRO A 216 -13.47 11.55 5.28
C PRO A 216 -12.12 10.88 5.60
N PHE A 217 -11.13 11.58 6.14
CA PHE A 217 -9.74 11.08 6.16
C PHE A 217 -9.53 9.89 7.12
N GLY A 218 -8.80 8.88 6.64
CA GLY A 218 -8.40 7.70 7.43
C GLY A 218 -6.96 7.74 7.95
N ALA A 219 -6.13 8.67 7.48
CA ALA A 219 -4.70 8.74 7.81
C ALA A 219 -4.34 10.04 8.55
N SER A 220 -3.34 9.97 9.44
CA SER A 220 -2.93 11.10 10.29
C SER A 220 -2.13 12.19 9.58
N GLN A 221 -1.53 11.88 8.43
CA GLN A 221 -0.72 12.80 7.62
C GLN A 221 -0.88 12.49 6.13
N MET A 222 -0.63 13.49 5.28
CA MET A 222 -0.71 13.33 3.83
C MET A 222 0.36 12.36 3.34
N GLY A 223 -0.05 11.37 2.55
CA GLY A 223 0.88 10.38 1.99
C GLY A 223 1.27 9.25 2.94
N LEU A 224 0.67 9.15 4.13
CA LEU A 224 0.73 7.97 5.01
C LEU A 224 -0.49 7.08 4.83
N ILE A 225 -0.32 5.78 5.06
CA ILE A 225 -1.44 4.82 5.04
C ILE A 225 -2.34 5.03 6.27
N TYR A 226 -1.76 5.03 7.49
CA TYR A 226 -2.53 5.18 8.73
C TYR A 226 -1.93 6.27 9.63
N VAL A 227 -0.76 6.01 10.22
CA VAL A 227 -0.16 6.84 11.27
C VAL A 227 1.33 7.00 11.08
N ASN A 228 1.91 8.03 11.71
CA ASN A 228 3.36 8.18 11.76
C ASN A 228 4.00 7.09 12.63
N PRO A 229 4.97 6.31 12.11
CA PRO A 229 5.61 5.23 12.88
C PRO A 229 6.46 5.74 14.06
N GLN A 230 6.89 7.01 14.02
CA GLN A 230 7.61 7.67 15.11
C GLN A 230 6.66 8.25 16.18
N GLY A 231 5.34 8.23 15.93
CA GLY A 231 4.30 8.83 16.77
C GLY A 231 3.78 10.18 16.24
N PRO A 232 2.63 10.69 16.75
CA PRO A 232 1.95 11.83 16.16
C PRO A 232 2.82 13.09 16.06
N GLY A 233 2.98 13.64 14.85
CA GLY A 233 3.87 14.78 14.59
C GLY A 233 5.36 14.50 14.84
N GLY A 234 5.76 13.22 14.84
CA GLY A 234 7.11 12.79 15.20
C GLY A 234 7.39 12.75 16.70
N ASN A 235 6.36 12.91 17.55
CA ASN A 235 6.50 12.78 19.00
C ASN A 235 6.50 11.30 19.42
N PRO A 236 7.60 10.76 19.99
CA PRO A 236 7.73 9.34 20.33
C PRO A 236 7.03 8.99 21.64
N ASP A 237 5.76 9.34 21.77
CA ASP A 237 4.90 8.94 22.88
C ASP A 237 4.02 7.75 22.45
N PRO A 238 4.26 6.54 22.97
CA PRO A 238 3.49 5.35 22.61
C PRO A 238 1.99 5.45 22.93
N GLN A 239 1.59 6.20 23.97
CA GLN A 239 0.18 6.35 24.31
C GLN A 239 -0.52 7.31 23.34
N LEU A 240 0.16 8.38 22.90
CA LEU A 240 -0.36 9.23 21.83
C LEU A 240 -0.42 8.48 20.50
N ALA A 241 0.58 7.64 20.21
CA ALA A 241 0.55 6.76 19.05
C ALA A 241 -0.63 5.79 19.09
N ALA A 242 -0.93 5.17 20.25
CA ALA A 242 -2.10 4.29 20.41
C ALA A 242 -3.42 5.00 20.08
N ASN A 243 -3.59 6.25 20.53
CA ASN A 243 -4.79 7.03 20.25
C ASN A 243 -4.93 7.30 18.74
N ALA A 244 -3.84 7.65 18.07
CA ALA A 244 -3.83 7.88 16.62
C ALA A 244 -4.08 6.58 15.84
N ILE A 245 -3.49 5.47 16.28
CA ILE A 245 -3.71 4.13 15.70
C ILE A 245 -5.19 3.80 15.77
N ARG A 246 -5.81 3.90 16.95
CA ARG A 246 -7.22 3.60 17.17
C ARG A 246 -8.15 4.43 16.29
N GLU A 247 -7.87 5.74 16.18
CA GLU A 247 -8.64 6.64 15.33
C GLU A 247 -8.52 6.27 13.85
N ALA A 248 -7.30 6.07 13.35
CA ALA A 248 -7.05 5.74 11.95
C ALA A 248 -7.65 4.37 11.58
N PHE A 249 -7.33 3.32 12.33
CA PHE A 249 -7.85 1.97 12.08
C PHE A 249 -9.37 1.89 12.23
N GLY A 250 -9.96 2.60 13.20
CA GLY A 250 -11.41 2.73 13.34
C GLY A 250 -12.07 3.37 12.12
N ASN A 251 -11.44 4.39 11.53
CA ASN A 251 -11.87 5.00 10.27
C ASN A 251 -11.66 4.07 9.05
N MET A 252 -11.01 2.93 9.23
CA MET A 252 -10.80 1.88 8.22
C MET A 252 -11.46 0.56 8.59
N ALA A 253 -12.51 0.59 9.41
CA ALA A 253 -13.31 -0.57 9.82
C ALA A 253 -12.56 -1.64 10.63
N MET A 254 -11.49 -1.27 11.34
CA MET A 254 -10.79 -2.20 12.24
C MET A 254 -11.03 -1.80 13.69
N ASN A 255 -11.51 -2.75 14.50
CA ASN A 255 -11.63 -2.56 15.94
C ASN A 255 -10.28 -2.78 16.66
N ASP A 256 -10.25 -2.67 17.98
CA ASP A 256 -9.00 -2.81 18.76
C ASP A 256 -8.35 -4.20 18.59
N GLU A 257 -9.12 -5.30 18.59
CA GLU A 257 -8.55 -6.65 18.40
C GLU A 257 -7.99 -6.82 16.99
N GLU A 258 -8.73 -6.43 15.96
CA GLU A 258 -8.29 -6.50 14.56
C GLU A 258 -7.05 -5.64 14.32
N THR A 259 -7.01 -4.45 14.93
CA THR A 259 -5.89 -3.51 14.83
C THR A 259 -4.60 -4.10 15.40
N VAL A 260 -4.67 -4.60 16.63
CA VAL A 260 -3.51 -5.20 17.29
C VAL A 260 -3.07 -6.46 16.54
N ALA A 261 -4.02 -7.28 16.06
CA ALA A 261 -3.72 -8.48 15.29
C ALA A 261 -2.96 -8.14 14.00
N LEU A 262 -3.41 -7.12 13.27
CA LEU A 262 -2.79 -6.68 12.02
C LEU A 262 -1.39 -6.11 12.24
N ILE A 263 -1.19 -5.27 13.25
CA ILE A 263 0.12 -4.67 13.53
C ILE A 263 1.10 -5.75 14.01
N ALA A 264 0.74 -6.52 15.03
CA ALA A 264 1.61 -7.55 15.57
C ALA A 264 1.88 -8.66 14.54
N GLY A 265 0.87 -9.10 13.80
CA GLY A 265 1.00 -10.14 12.79
C GLY A 265 1.81 -9.69 11.57
N GLY A 266 1.63 -8.45 11.13
CA GLY A 266 2.45 -7.86 10.07
C GLY A 266 3.92 -7.71 10.47
N HIS A 267 4.18 -7.16 11.65
CA HIS A 267 5.54 -6.94 12.17
C HIS A 267 6.20 -8.20 12.74
N THR A 268 5.54 -9.36 12.73
CA THR A 268 6.22 -10.66 12.85
C THR A 268 7.24 -10.88 11.73
N PHE A 269 6.99 -10.28 10.55
CA PHE A 269 7.78 -10.48 9.34
C PHE A 269 8.64 -9.26 8.99
N GLY A 270 9.79 -9.52 8.38
CA GLY A 270 10.62 -8.53 7.70
C GLY A 270 11.33 -7.54 8.60
N LYS A 271 11.67 -6.39 8.01
CA LYS A 271 12.43 -5.31 8.63
C LYS A 271 12.03 -3.95 8.05
N ALA A 272 12.40 -2.88 8.75
CA ALA A 272 12.43 -1.52 8.20
C ALA A 272 13.78 -1.21 7.52
N HIS A 273 13.81 -0.19 6.66
CA HIS A 273 15.02 0.24 5.94
C HIS A 273 15.30 1.74 6.07
N GLY A 274 16.48 2.05 6.57
CA GLY A 274 16.97 3.36 6.96
C GLY A 274 18.48 3.36 7.12
N ALA A 275 19.20 2.76 6.16
CA ALA A 275 20.65 2.60 6.18
C ALA A 275 21.44 3.92 6.22
N ALA A 276 20.86 5.02 5.73
CA ALA A 276 21.40 6.38 5.81
C ALA A 276 20.30 7.45 5.63
N ASP A 277 20.66 8.73 5.74
CA ASP A 277 19.74 9.87 5.63
C ASP A 277 19.05 9.92 4.26
N ALA A 278 17.73 9.74 4.26
CA ALA A 278 16.93 9.75 3.04
C ALA A 278 17.01 11.09 2.28
N ASN A 279 17.18 12.22 2.99
CA ASN A 279 17.23 13.54 2.36
C ASN A 279 18.52 13.77 1.57
N GLU A 280 19.58 13.04 1.90
CA GLU A 280 20.87 13.13 1.21
C GLU A 280 20.94 12.16 0.03
N TYR A 281 20.39 10.95 0.20
CA TYR A 281 20.67 9.84 -0.70
C TYR A 281 19.49 9.35 -1.55
N VAL A 282 18.24 9.63 -1.16
CA VAL A 282 17.05 9.15 -1.86
C VAL A 282 16.54 10.21 -2.82
N GLY A 283 16.43 9.85 -4.09
CA GLY A 283 15.86 10.68 -5.14
C GLY A 283 14.33 10.78 -5.10
N VAL A 284 13.80 11.46 -6.11
CA VAL A 284 12.37 11.71 -6.28
C VAL A 284 11.53 10.43 -6.40
N GLU A 285 10.30 10.51 -5.95
CA GLU A 285 9.23 9.53 -6.10
C GLU A 285 8.88 9.24 -7.59
N PRO A 286 8.20 8.12 -7.91
CA PRO A 286 7.98 7.68 -9.29
C PRO A 286 7.38 8.73 -10.26
N GLU A 287 6.36 9.47 -9.85
CA GLU A 287 5.75 10.52 -10.71
C GLU A 287 6.64 11.75 -10.89
N GLY A 288 7.61 11.97 -10.00
CA GLY A 288 8.64 13.00 -10.14
C GLY A 288 9.88 12.52 -10.92
N GLY A 289 9.96 11.20 -11.21
CA GLY A 289 11.11 10.54 -11.83
C GLY A 289 11.33 10.88 -13.30
N ASN A 290 12.50 10.50 -13.83
CA ASN A 290 12.80 10.67 -15.25
C ASN A 290 12.23 9.50 -16.07
N VAL A 291 12.10 9.70 -17.38
CA VAL A 291 11.58 8.67 -18.29
C VAL A 291 12.50 7.42 -18.30
N GLU A 292 13.80 7.60 -18.17
CA GLU A 292 14.78 6.49 -18.08
C GLU A 292 14.67 5.66 -16.80
N ASP A 293 13.98 6.16 -15.76
CA ASP A 293 13.71 5.40 -14.54
C ASP A 293 12.56 4.38 -14.75
N LEU A 294 11.90 4.42 -15.93
CA LEU A 294 10.89 3.45 -16.36
C LEU A 294 9.77 3.23 -15.33
N GLY A 295 9.31 4.33 -14.72
CA GLY A 295 8.24 4.33 -13.72
C GLY A 295 8.67 3.82 -12.34
N LEU A 296 9.98 3.65 -12.09
CA LEU A 296 10.51 3.46 -10.74
C LEU A 296 10.95 4.81 -10.16
N GLY A 297 10.92 4.94 -8.83
CA GLY A 297 11.32 6.15 -8.10
C GLY A 297 12.29 5.84 -6.96
N TRP A 298 12.46 6.80 -6.05
CA TRP A 298 13.27 6.69 -4.83
C TRP A 298 14.67 6.12 -5.08
N LYS A 299 15.29 6.54 -6.18
CA LYS A 299 16.62 6.07 -6.55
C LYS A 299 17.62 6.46 -5.46
N ASN A 300 18.25 5.45 -4.88
CA ASN A 300 19.17 5.60 -3.77
C ASN A 300 20.62 5.55 -4.26
N ASN A 301 21.41 6.56 -3.93
CA ASN A 301 22.84 6.63 -4.28
C ASN A 301 23.77 6.36 -3.08
N TYR A 302 23.24 5.97 -1.92
CA TYR A 302 24.01 5.48 -0.79
C TYR A 302 24.49 4.05 -1.05
N GLY A 303 25.81 3.81 -0.95
CA GLY A 303 26.39 2.49 -1.16
C GLY A 303 25.98 1.88 -2.50
N SER A 304 25.38 0.69 -2.47
CA SER A 304 24.81 0.00 -3.64
C SER A 304 23.42 0.48 -4.04
N GLY A 305 22.73 1.24 -3.18
CA GLY A 305 21.38 1.75 -3.39
C GLY A 305 20.25 0.75 -3.09
N SER A 306 20.57 -0.50 -2.80
CA SER A 306 19.62 -1.58 -2.50
C SER A 306 20.24 -2.61 -1.55
N GLY A 307 19.51 -3.66 -1.20
CA GLY A 307 19.97 -4.68 -0.26
C GLY A 307 20.35 -4.09 1.11
N ALA A 308 21.59 -4.31 1.56
CA ALA A 308 22.09 -3.80 2.83
C ALA A 308 22.08 -2.26 2.94
N ASP A 309 22.11 -1.55 1.82
CA ASP A 309 22.13 -0.08 1.76
C ASP A 309 20.75 0.54 1.51
N THR A 310 19.68 -0.26 1.62
CA THR A 310 18.32 0.19 1.31
C THR A 310 17.85 1.28 2.28
N ILE A 311 17.16 2.29 1.73
CA ILE A 311 16.48 3.34 2.49
C ILE A 311 15.03 3.39 1.98
N THR A 312 14.08 3.23 2.91
CA THR A 312 12.63 3.27 2.63
C THR A 312 11.95 4.25 3.56
N SER A 313 11.74 3.88 4.83
CA SER A 313 11.08 4.73 5.83
C SER A 313 12.05 5.58 6.64
N GLY A 314 13.35 5.27 6.57
CA GLY A 314 14.37 5.84 7.43
C GLY A 314 14.48 5.14 8.79
N LEU A 315 13.57 4.22 9.14
CA LEU A 315 13.68 3.36 10.32
C LEU A 315 14.51 2.12 9.95
N GLU A 316 15.27 1.54 10.88
CA GLU A 316 16.21 0.46 10.55
C GLU A 316 16.17 -0.68 11.57
N GLY A 317 16.03 -1.91 11.07
CA GLY A 317 16.09 -3.13 11.89
C GLY A 317 14.86 -4.02 11.73
N ALA A 318 14.97 -5.26 12.20
CA ALA A 318 13.89 -6.25 12.21
C ALA A 318 13.33 -6.42 13.62
N TRP A 319 12.08 -6.86 13.71
CA TRP A 319 11.38 -7.05 14.98
C TRP A 319 11.66 -8.42 15.63
N THR A 320 11.88 -9.45 14.81
CA THR A 320 11.93 -10.85 15.24
C THR A 320 13.25 -11.53 14.90
N ILE A 321 13.57 -12.63 15.60
CA ILE A 321 14.76 -13.45 15.32
C ILE A 321 14.68 -14.20 13.98
N ASN A 322 13.47 -14.42 13.46
CA ASN A 322 13.27 -15.10 12.18
C ASN A 322 12.35 -14.26 11.27
N PRO A 323 12.85 -13.18 10.66
CA PRO A 323 12.03 -12.24 9.90
C PRO A 323 11.34 -12.83 8.66
N ALA A 324 11.78 -14.00 8.19
CA ALA A 324 11.20 -14.69 7.03
C ALA A 324 10.40 -15.95 7.44
N ALA A 325 9.81 -15.95 8.65
CA ALA A 325 8.93 -17.02 9.11
C ALA A 325 7.85 -16.48 10.06
N TRP A 326 6.70 -17.14 10.11
CA TRP A 326 5.72 -16.92 11.16
C TRP A 326 6.29 -17.39 12.50
N THR A 327 6.23 -16.50 13.48
CA THR A 327 6.64 -16.78 14.86
C THR A 327 5.78 -15.96 15.82
N HIS A 328 5.76 -16.34 17.08
CA HIS A 328 5.19 -15.52 18.15
C HIS A 328 6.18 -14.48 18.71
N ASN A 329 7.36 -14.37 18.10
CA ASN A 329 8.49 -13.66 18.67
C ASN A 329 8.31 -12.14 18.72
N PHE A 330 7.45 -11.56 17.90
CA PHE A 330 7.13 -10.13 17.99
C PHE A 330 6.58 -9.77 19.38
N LEU A 331 5.53 -10.47 19.83
CA LEU A 331 4.93 -10.23 21.14
C LEU A 331 5.88 -10.64 22.27
N GLU A 332 6.59 -11.76 22.11
CA GLU A 332 7.60 -12.18 23.10
C GLU A 332 8.65 -11.09 23.31
N ASN A 333 9.24 -10.56 22.24
CA ASN A 333 10.24 -9.50 22.32
C ASN A 333 9.66 -8.22 22.93
N LEU A 334 8.45 -7.80 22.49
CA LEU A 334 7.79 -6.59 22.99
C LEU A 334 7.69 -6.58 24.53
N TYR A 335 7.39 -7.74 25.13
CA TYR A 335 7.23 -7.88 26.58
C TYR A 335 8.48 -8.34 27.33
N ALA A 336 9.41 -9.06 26.68
CA ALA A 336 10.62 -9.57 27.32
C ALA A 336 11.62 -8.48 27.69
N TYR A 337 11.62 -7.36 26.96
CA TYR A 337 12.60 -6.29 27.13
C TYR A 337 11.97 -4.99 27.66
N GLU A 338 12.78 -4.24 28.40
CA GLU A 338 12.58 -2.81 28.58
C GLU A 338 13.16 -2.08 27.36
N TRP A 339 12.42 -1.11 26.84
CA TRP A 339 12.77 -0.42 25.59
C TRP A 339 13.24 0.99 25.87
N VAL A 340 14.38 1.37 25.28
CA VAL A 340 14.92 2.72 25.33
C VAL A 340 14.90 3.35 23.96
N GLN A 341 14.58 4.64 23.92
CA GLN A 341 14.56 5.39 22.67
C GLN A 341 15.99 5.53 22.11
N THR A 342 16.13 5.26 20.83
CA THR A 342 17.38 5.36 20.06
C THR A 342 17.11 6.06 18.72
N ARG A 343 18.12 6.09 17.84
CA ARG A 343 17.98 6.59 16.47
C ARG A 343 18.51 5.57 15.46
N SER A 344 17.82 5.45 14.33
CA SER A 344 18.31 4.71 13.17
C SER A 344 19.57 5.37 12.58
N PRO A 345 20.30 4.70 11.68
CA PRO A 345 21.37 5.33 10.89
C PRO A 345 20.90 6.56 10.10
N ALA A 346 19.64 6.58 9.63
CA ALA A 346 19.01 7.75 9.00
C ALA A 346 18.56 8.84 9.99
N GLY A 347 18.73 8.64 11.30
CA GLY A 347 18.34 9.58 12.34
C GLY A 347 16.88 9.51 12.79
N ALA A 348 16.07 8.58 12.27
CA ALA A 348 14.67 8.39 12.67
C ALA A 348 14.58 7.86 14.11
N ILE A 349 13.54 8.26 14.84
CA ILE A 349 13.29 7.80 16.21
C ILE A 349 12.73 6.38 16.19
N GLN A 350 13.39 5.48 16.93
CA GLN A 350 12.96 4.10 17.12
C GLN A 350 13.39 3.61 18.52
N TRP A 351 13.16 2.34 18.82
CA TRP A 351 13.40 1.78 20.14
C TRP A 351 14.25 0.51 20.06
N GLU A 352 15.16 0.35 21.03
CA GLU A 352 16.03 -0.81 21.19
C GLU A 352 15.95 -1.37 22.63
N PRO A 353 16.32 -2.63 22.87
CA PRO A 353 16.39 -3.18 24.21
C PRO A 353 17.39 -2.43 25.11
N ALA A 354 16.97 -2.15 26.33
CA ALA A 354 17.79 -1.45 27.32
C ALA A 354 19.08 -2.22 27.65
N GLY A 355 20.16 -1.49 27.93
CA GLY A 355 21.41 -2.09 28.41
C GLY A 355 22.15 -2.97 27.39
N GLY A 356 21.76 -2.94 26.11
CA GLY A 356 22.33 -3.79 25.08
C GLY A 356 21.89 -5.26 25.18
N GLU A 357 20.78 -5.53 25.86
CA GLU A 357 20.16 -6.85 25.84
C GLU A 357 19.82 -7.26 24.41
N ALA A 358 19.89 -8.57 24.12
CA ALA A 358 19.56 -9.12 22.81
C ALA A 358 20.34 -8.53 21.61
N SER A 359 21.50 -7.90 21.82
CA SER A 359 22.28 -7.23 20.74
C SER A 359 22.73 -8.11 19.58
N ASN A 360 22.65 -9.43 19.74
CA ASN A 360 23.03 -10.43 18.74
C ASN A 360 21.87 -11.38 18.39
N LEU A 361 20.63 -10.99 18.69
CA LEU A 361 19.46 -11.85 18.54
C LEU A 361 19.06 -12.02 17.07
N VAL A 362 19.00 -10.92 16.32
CA VAL A 362 18.43 -10.88 14.97
C VAL A 362 19.53 -11.10 13.92
N PRO A 363 19.35 -11.99 12.93
CA PRO A 363 20.27 -12.11 11.79
C PRO A 363 20.30 -10.84 10.95
N ASP A 364 21.48 -10.48 10.43
CA ASP A 364 21.55 -9.49 9.35
C ASP A 364 20.91 -10.06 8.07
N ALA A 365 20.31 -9.18 7.26
CA ALA A 365 19.59 -9.57 6.05
C ALA A 365 20.50 -10.10 4.93
N PHE A 366 21.78 -9.73 4.91
CA PHE A 366 22.72 -10.03 3.81
C PHE A 366 24.08 -10.59 4.28
N ASP A 367 24.50 -10.34 5.52
CA ASP A 367 25.74 -10.89 6.08
C ASP A 367 25.46 -11.91 7.19
N SER A 368 25.66 -13.19 6.87
CA SER A 368 25.46 -14.30 7.82
C SER A 368 26.30 -14.23 9.10
N ASN A 369 27.40 -13.46 9.11
CA ASN A 369 28.28 -13.27 10.27
C ASN A 369 27.85 -12.10 11.17
N LEU A 370 26.92 -11.26 10.71
CA LEU A 370 26.42 -10.12 11.47
C LEU A 370 25.09 -10.44 12.16
N ARG A 371 24.91 -9.81 13.31
CA ARG A 371 23.73 -9.92 14.16
C ARG A 371 23.42 -8.56 14.75
N HIS A 372 22.14 -8.34 15.03
CA HIS A 372 21.61 -7.07 15.53
C HIS A 372 20.71 -7.28 16.75
N ALA A 373 20.43 -6.18 17.45
CA ALA A 373 19.31 -6.12 18.38
C ALA A 373 17.98 -6.12 17.62
N PRO A 374 16.89 -6.66 18.19
CA PRO A 374 15.56 -6.39 17.67
C PRO A 374 15.22 -4.91 17.82
N MET A 375 14.40 -4.39 16.91
CA MET A 375 13.93 -3.00 16.91
C MET A 375 12.42 -2.96 17.14
N MET A 376 11.93 -1.90 17.78
CA MET A 376 10.52 -1.56 17.87
C MET A 376 10.26 -0.11 17.44
N LEU A 377 9.12 0.11 16.81
CA LEU A 377 8.59 1.44 16.51
C LEU A 377 7.87 2.03 17.73
N THR A 378 7.67 3.35 17.74
CA THR A 378 6.80 3.98 18.76
C THR A 378 5.39 3.38 18.70
N THR A 379 4.91 3.08 17.50
CA THR A 379 3.62 2.42 17.25
C THR A 379 3.56 0.96 17.70
N ASP A 380 4.70 0.27 17.81
CA ASP A 380 4.74 -1.09 18.36
C ASP A 380 4.64 -1.05 19.89
N LEU A 381 5.36 -0.12 20.52
CA LEU A 381 5.26 0.09 21.97
C LEU A 381 3.85 0.52 22.39
N ALA A 382 3.10 1.17 21.51
CA ALA A 382 1.70 1.53 21.73
C ALA A 382 0.85 0.30 22.11
N LEU A 383 1.15 -0.88 21.54
CA LEU A 383 0.43 -2.13 21.82
C LEU A 383 0.66 -2.65 23.25
N LYS A 384 1.80 -2.29 23.86
CA LYS A 384 2.16 -2.63 25.25
C LYS A 384 1.72 -1.56 26.26
N VAL A 385 1.74 -0.29 25.85
CA VAL A 385 1.49 0.85 26.75
C VAL A 385 0.01 1.14 26.91
N ASP A 386 -0.77 1.10 25.81
CA ASP A 386 -2.20 1.37 25.87
C ASP A 386 -2.94 0.26 26.64
N PRO A 387 -3.77 0.59 27.65
CA PRO A 387 -4.39 -0.42 28.50
C PRO A 387 -5.24 -1.45 27.75
N ALA A 388 -6.00 -1.04 26.73
CA ALA A 388 -6.88 -1.95 26.00
C ALA A 388 -6.09 -2.83 25.03
N TYR A 389 -5.10 -2.26 24.32
CA TYR A 389 -4.20 -3.07 23.48
C TYR A 389 -3.33 -4.02 24.30
N ARG A 390 -2.91 -3.60 25.49
CA ARG A 390 -2.14 -4.43 26.41
C ARG A 390 -2.93 -5.64 26.89
N GLU A 391 -4.21 -5.45 27.23
CA GLU A 391 -5.09 -6.56 27.63
C GLU A 391 -5.18 -7.62 26.53
N ILE A 392 -5.31 -7.19 25.27
CA ILE A 392 -5.37 -8.09 24.11
C ILE A 392 -4.02 -8.81 23.91
N THR A 393 -2.91 -8.06 23.83
CA THR A 393 -1.59 -8.64 23.53
C THR A 393 -1.06 -9.54 24.66
N THR A 394 -1.34 -9.23 25.92
CA THR A 394 -0.95 -10.11 27.05
C THR A 394 -1.74 -11.41 27.05
N ARG A 395 -3.04 -11.39 26.70
CA ARG A 395 -3.82 -12.62 26.50
C ARG A 395 -3.24 -13.50 25.40
N TRP A 396 -2.81 -12.90 24.29
CA TRP A 396 -2.20 -13.63 23.17
C TRP A 396 -0.82 -14.19 23.45
N LEU A 397 -0.03 -13.56 24.33
CA LEU A 397 1.22 -14.15 24.82
C LEU A 397 0.99 -15.48 25.54
N GLU A 398 -0.12 -15.60 26.27
CA GLU A 398 -0.51 -16.81 26.98
C GLU A 398 -1.24 -17.81 26.06
N ASN A 399 -1.89 -17.32 25.00
CA ASN A 399 -2.76 -18.07 24.09
C ASN A 399 -2.46 -17.73 22.62
N PRO A 400 -1.33 -18.20 22.06
CA PRO A 400 -0.90 -17.84 20.70
C PRO A 400 -1.89 -18.22 19.60
N GLU A 401 -2.65 -19.30 19.76
CA GLU A 401 -3.66 -19.70 18.78
C GLU A 401 -4.79 -18.65 18.62
N GLU A 402 -5.11 -17.89 19.68
CA GLU A 402 -6.10 -16.80 19.59
C GLU A 402 -5.57 -15.61 18.76
N PHE A 403 -4.25 -15.40 18.76
CA PHE A 403 -3.60 -14.39 17.93
C PHE A 403 -3.58 -14.82 16.46
N GLU A 404 -3.22 -16.08 16.20
CA GLU A 404 -3.23 -16.65 14.85
C GLU A 404 -4.61 -16.52 14.20
N ASP A 405 -5.65 -16.94 14.92
CA ASP A 405 -7.05 -16.85 14.49
C ASP A 405 -7.51 -15.39 14.28
N ALA A 406 -7.18 -14.49 15.22
CA ALA A 406 -7.49 -13.06 15.07
C ALA A 406 -6.79 -12.43 13.86
N PHE A 407 -5.52 -12.75 13.64
CA PHE A 407 -4.74 -12.22 12.52
C PHE A 407 -5.23 -12.77 11.18
N ALA A 408 -5.55 -14.06 11.09
CA ALA A 408 -6.08 -14.68 9.87
C ALA A 408 -7.40 -14.01 9.44
N ARG A 409 -8.31 -13.78 10.40
CA ARG A 409 -9.56 -13.07 10.15
C ARG A 409 -9.35 -11.60 9.77
N ALA A 410 -8.51 -10.89 10.51
CA ALA A 410 -8.27 -9.47 10.27
C ALA A 410 -7.56 -9.21 8.94
N TRP A 411 -6.60 -10.06 8.56
CA TRP A 411 -5.95 -10.03 7.24
C TRP A 411 -6.95 -10.25 6.11
N PHE A 412 -7.82 -11.26 6.25
CA PHE A 412 -8.86 -11.51 5.25
C PHE A 412 -9.81 -10.32 5.13
N LYS A 413 -10.31 -9.78 6.25
CA LYS A 413 -11.15 -8.59 6.25
C LYS A 413 -10.46 -7.40 5.60
N LEU A 414 -9.21 -7.10 6.00
CA LEU A 414 -8.42 -6.00 5.44
C LEU A 414 -8.39 -6.08 3.92
N THR A 415 -8.06 -7.25 3.40
CA THR A 415 -7.81 -7.44 1.98
C THR A 415 -9.08 -7.60 1.15
N HIS A 416 -10.26 -7.73 1.77
CA HIS A 416 -11.53 -7.99 1.07
C HIS A 416 -12.68 -7.03 1.44
N ARG A 417 -12.46 -6.09 2.37
CA ARG A 417 -13.50 -5.14 2.87
C ARG A 417 -14.13 -4.26 1.79
N ASP A 418 -13.43 -4.03 0.69
CA ASP A 418 -13.85 -3.20 -0.45
C ASP A 418 -14.37 -4.04 -1.64
N LEU A 419 -14.34 -5.37 -1.53
CA LEU A 419 -14.79 -6.25 -2.61
C LEU A 419 -16.33 -6.34 -2.70
N GLY A 420 -17.03 -5.83 -1.69
CA GLY A 420 -18.49 -5.82 -1.61
C GLY A 420 -19.08 -7.18 -1.25
N PRO A 421 -20.28 -7.53 -1.74
CA PRO A 421 -20.97 -8.76 -1.35
C PRO A 421 -20.17 -10.01 -1.76
N ASN A 422 -20.28 -11.08 -0.97
CA ASN A 422 -19.61 -12.37 -1.23
C ASN A 422 -19.93 -12.98 -2.62
N SER A 423 -21.06 -12.61 -3.23
CA SER A 423 -21.37 -12.99 -4.64
C SER A 423 -20.34 -12.48 -5.66
N ARG A 424 -19.52 -11.47 -5.32
CA ARG A 424 -18.39 -11.00 -6.15
C ARG A 424 -17.12 -11.84 -5.98
N TYR A 425 -17.03 -12.67 -4.95
CA TYR A 425 -15.81 -13.40 -4.61
C TYR A 425 -15.62 -14.56 -5.58
N LEU A 426 -14.39 -14.72 -6.09
CA LEU A 426 -14.03 -15.73 -7.08
C LEU A 426 -12.90 -16.63 -6.59
N GLY A 427 -12.88 -17.88 -7.07
CA GLY A 427 -11.78 -18.82 -6.89
C GLY A 427 -11.96 -19.77 -5.71
N GLU A 428 -11.26 -20.90 -5.80
CA GLU A 428 -11.41 -22.05 -4.90
C GLU A 428 -10.88 -21.81 -3.47
N LEU A 429 -10.11 -20.74 -3.26
CA LEU A 429 -9.58 -20.34 -1.95
C LEU A 429 -10.53 -19.46 -1.14
N THR A 430 -11.73 -19.17 -1.67
CA THR A 430 -12.72 -18.37 -0.96
C THR A 430 -13.21 -19.13 0.26
N PRO A 431 -13.11 -18.57 1.49
CA PRO A 431 -13.63 -19.25 2.67
C PRO A 431 -15.16 -19.40 2.59
N ASN A 432 -15.67 -20.55 3.02
CA ASN A 432 -17.11 -20.82 3.09
C ASN A 432 -17.82 -20.03 4.20
N GLN A 433 -17.06 -19.45 5.13
CA GLN A 433 -17.60 -18.68 6.24
C GLN A 433 -18.07 -17.30 5.76
N GLU A 434 -19.31 -16.95 6.10
CA GLU A 434 -19.81 -15.58 5.95
C GLU A 434 -19.47 -14.74 7.18
N PHE A 435 -19.12 -13.49 6.95
CA PHE A 435 -18.79 -12.53 7.99
C PHE A 435 -19.78 -11.37 8.01
N VAL A 436 -20.08 -10.86 9.20
CA VAL A 436 -21.03 -9.74 9.38
C VAL A 436 -20.62 -8.50 8.58
N TRP A 437 -19.32 -8.23 8.45
CA TRP A 437 -18.81 -7.07 7.69
C TRP A 437 -18.98 -7.20 6.17
N GLN A 438 -19.38 -8.37 5.66
CA GLN A 438 -19.73 -8.58 4.26
C GLN A 438 -21.19 -8.20 3.95
N ASP A 439 -21.97 -7.79 4.97
CA ASP A 439 -23.40 -7.52 4.88
C ASP A 439 -24.18 -8.66 4.17
N PRO A 440 -24.10 -9.91 4.69
CA PRO A 440 -24.59 -11.09 3.98
C PRO A 440 -26.10 -11.03 3.76
N ILE A 441 -26.54 -11.53 2.59
CA ILE A 441 -27.95 -11.61 2.19
C ILE A 441 -28.35 -13.09 2.20
N PRO A 442 -29.49 -13.47 2.81
CA PRO A 442 -29.93 -14.85 2.82
C PRO A 442 -30.13 -15.43 1.42
N ASP A 443 -29.85 -16.72 1.28
CA ASP A 443 -30.14 -17.47 0.06
C ASP A 443 -31.63 -17.43 -0.30
N ILE A 444 -31.90 -17.44 -1.61
CA ILE A 444 -33.26 -17.56 -2.13
C ILE A 444 -33.70 -19.02 -2.04
N ASP A 445 -34.55 -19.34 -1.05
CA ASP A 445 -35.13 -20.68 -0.85
C ASP A 445 -36.59 -20.80 -1.35
N TYR A 446 -37.07 -19.78 -2.08
CA TYR A 446 -38.41 -19.69 -2.64
C TYR A 446 -38.40 -19.46 -4.16
N THR A 447 -39.53 -19.74 -4.82
CA THR A 447 -39.68 -19.44 -6.25
C THR A 447 -39.84 -17.93 -6.46
N LEU A 448 -38.96 -17.35 -7.29
CA LEU A 448 -39.06 -15.94 -7.66
C LEU A 448 -40.35 -15.63 -8.44
N ILE A 449 -40.88 -14.44 -8.22
CA ILE A 449 -42.07 -13.94 -8.92
C ILE A 449 -41.84 -13.93 -10.44
N ASN A 450 -42.84 -14.39 -11.20
CA ASN A 450 -42.79 -14.33 -12.67
C ASN A 450 -43.40 -13.03 -13.21
N ASN A 451 -43.40 -12.85 -14.54
CA ASN A 451 -43.94 -11.65 -15.19
C ASN A 451 -45.41 -11.34 -14.83
N ARG A 452 -46.24 -12.37 -14.60
CA ARG A 452 -47.64 -12.19 -14.19
C ARG A 452 -47.74 -11.68 -12.75
N ASP A 453 -46.93 -12.23 -11.86
CA ASP A 453 -46.87 -11.80 -10.46
C ASP A 453 -46.35 -10.36 -10.36
N ILE A 454 -45.31 -10.00 -11.12
CA ILE A 454 -44.77 -8.62 -11.21
C ILE A 454 -45.86 -7.65 -11.67
N HIS A 455 -46.59 -7.96 -12.74
CA HIS A 455 -47.64 -7.08 -13.26
C HIS A 455 -48.76 -6.86 -12.23
N ARG A 456 -49.21 -7.94 -11.58
CA ARG A 456 -50.21 -7.87 -10.51
C ARG A 456 -49.72 -7.04 -9.33
N LEU A 457 -48.49 -7.25 -8.87
CA LEU A 457 -47.92 -6.51 -7.73
C LEU A 457 -47.77 -5.02 -8.02
N LYS A 458 -47.33 -4.65 -9.23
CA LYS A 458 -47.28 -3.24 -9.66
C LYS A 458 -48.66 -2.60 -9.60
N GLN A 459 -49.68 -3.26 -10.14
CA GLN A 459 -51.05 -2.74 -10.07
C GLN A 459 -51.54 -2.58 -8.63
N ASN A 460 -51.29 -3.59 -7.77
CA ASN A 460 -51.66 -3.52 -6.35
C ASN A 460 -50.97 -2.34 -5.63
N ILE A 461 -49.71 -2.04 -5.97
CA ILE A 461 -49.00 -0.87 -5.40
C ILE A 461 -49.65 0.43 -5.86
N LEU A 462 -49.99 0.55 -7.15
CA LEU A 462 -50.68 1.74 -7.68
C LEU A 462 -52.06 1.94 -7.02
N ASP A 463 -52.78 0.85 -6.78
CA ASP A 463 -54.13 0.88 -6.18
C ASP A 463 -54.10 1.01 -4.65
N SER A 464 -52.92 0.95 -4.02
CA SER A 464 -52.77 0.99 -2.55
C SER A 464 -53.11 2.34 -1.93
N GLY A 465 -53.20 3.41 -2.73
CA GLY A 465 -53.35 4.78 -2.25
C GLY A 465 -52.05 5.42 -1.77
N LEU A 466 -50.91 4.73 -1.89
CA LEU A 466 -49.58 5.34 -1.74
C LEU A 466 -49.33 6.31 -2.92
N SER A 467 -48.86 7.51 -2.62
CA SER A 467 -48.46 8.47 -3.65
C SER A 467 -47.23 7.96 -4.40
N ILE A 468 -47.25 8.13 -5.72
CA ILE A 468 -46.11 7.86 -6.60
C ILE A 468 -45.22 9.10 -6.67
#